data_AF-A0A7X9LEP2-F1
#
_entry.id   AF-A0A7X9LEP2-F1
#
_cell.length_a   1.000
_cell.length_b   1.000
_cell.length_c   1.000
_cell.angle_alpha   90.00
_cell.angle_beta   90.00
_cell.angle_gamma   90.00
#
_symmetry.space_group_name_H-M   'P 1'
#
loop_
_entity.id
_entity.type
_entity.pdbx_description
1 polymer ?
#
loop_
_entity_poly.entity_id
_entity_poly.type
_entity_poly.pdbx_seq_one_letter_code
_entity_poly.pdbx_strand_id
1 'polypeptide(L)'
;MKSKKITLVSAGLAGIGGAALAGLIIKQRLADQRRNRIKKKIRQFFSRFGEIAVLYINEFESDKKQLRGGVVMQDDIIYQFTYQNGSIDYREEKR
;
A
#
# COMPACT_ATOMS: atom_id res chain seq x y z
N MET A 1 8.16 5.46 64.58
CA MET A 1 8.98 5.83 63.40
C MET A 1 8.21 5.51 62.10
N LYS A 2 7.87 6.56 61.35
CA LYS A 2 7.65 6.71 59.89
C LYS A 2 6.93 5.60 59.09
N SER A 3 5.62 5.75 58.92
CA SER A 3 4.86 5.14 57.82
C SER A 3 5.07 5.96 56.53
N LYS A 4 5.64 5.35 55.48
CA LYS A 4 5.74 5.98 54.15
C LYS A 4 4.49 5.63 53.36
N LYS A 5 3.48 6.51 53.39
CA LYS A 5 2.45 6.54 52.34
C LYS A 5 3.03 7.36 51.18
N ILE A 6 3.41 6.67 50.11
CA ILE A 6 3.86 7.29 48.87
C ILE A 6 2.61 7.83 48.18
N THR A 7 2.32 9.10 48.45
CA THR A 7 1.21 9.82 47.85
C THR A 7 1.52 10.08 46.37
N LEU A 8 0.82 9.32 45.54
CA LEU A 8 0.30 9.66 44.22
C LEU A 8 0.28 11.18 43.91
N VAL A 9 1.33 11.73 43.28
CA VAL A 9 1.24 12.92 42.40
C VAL A 9 2.43 12.93 41.43
N SER A 10 2.18 12.63 40.17
CA SER A 10 2.70 13.40 39.04
C SER A 10 2.12 12.82 37.75
N ALA A 11 0.89 13.22 37.48
CA ALA A 11 0.32 13.23 36.15
C ALA A 11 1.21 14.11 35.25
N GLY A 12 2.21 13.51 34.63
CA GLY A 12 3.11 14.17 33.69
C GLY A 12 2.55 14.12 32.27
N LEU A 13 1.70 15.10 31.95
CA LEU A 13 1.54 15.71 30.62
C LEU A 13 1.63 14.76 29.40
N ALA A 14 0.63 13.91 29.21
CA ALA A 14 0.29 13.41 27.87
C ALA A 14 -0.35 14.56 27.07
N GLY A 15 0.49 15.48 26.62
CA GLY A 15 0.09 16.62 25.81
C GLY A 15 -0.58 16.16 24.51
N ILE A 16 -1.60 16.90 24.10
CA ILE A 16 -2.47 16.67 22.94
C ILE A 16 -1.70 16.58 21.59
N GLY A 17 -0.39 16.86 21.58
CA GLY A 17 0.48 16.71 20.41
C GLY A 17 0.70 15.26 19.92
N GLY A 18 0.55 14.24 20.79
CA GLY A 18 0.77 12.84 20.40
C GLY A 18 -0.28 12.26 19.45
N ALA A 19 -1.53 12.73 19.52
CA ALA A 19 -2.63 12.18 18.73
C ALA A 19 -2.49 12.44 17.22
N ALA A 20 -1.93 13.60 16.84
CA ALA A 20 -1.73 13.95 15.43
C ALA A 20 -0.70 13.04 14.75
N LEU A 21 0.43 12.76 15.42
CA LEU A 21 1.46 11.86 14.91
C LEU A 21 0.97 10.41 14.82
N ALA A 22 0.23 9.92 15.82
CA ALA A 22 -0.37 8.59 15.78
C ALA A 22 -1.35 8.45 14.59
N GLY A 23 -2.19 9.46 14.34
CA GLY A 23 -3.12 9.47 13.22
C GLY A 23 -2.45 9.43 11.84
N LEU A 24 -1.31 10.11 11.67
CA LEU A 24 -0.54 10.09 10.42
C LEU A 24 0.12 8.72 10.16
N ILE A 25 0.71 8.12 11.20
CA ILE A 25 1.36 6.79 11.10
C ILE A 25 0.34 5.71 10.75
N ILE A 26 -0.86 5.76 11.35
CA ILE A 26 -1.93 4.79 11.06
C ILE A 26 -2.42 4.92 9.61
N LYS A 27 -2.62 6.15 9.11
CA LYS A 27 -3.05 6.37 7.73
C LYS A 27 -2.04 5.85 6.70
N GLN A 28 -0.74 6.03 6.94
CA GLN A 28 0.32 5.53 6.05
C GLN A 28 0.32 4.00 5.99
N ARG A 29 0.32 3.31 7.15
CA ARG A 29 0.30 1.84 7.18
C ARG A 29 -0.92 1.25 6.48
N LEU A 30 -2.09 1.86 6.62
CA LEU A 30 -3.31 1.40 5.95
C LEU A 30 -3.23 1.59 4.42
N ALA A 31 -2.61 2.67 3.95
CA ALA A 31 -2.41 2.91 2.53
C ALA A 31 -1.44 1.87 1.92
N ASP A 32 -0.35 1.56 2.60
CA ASP A 32 0.65 0.59 2.16
C ASP A 32 0.07 -0.83 2.08
N GLN A 33 -0.73 -1.23 3.08
CA GLN A 33 -1.40 -2.53 3.06
C GLN A 33 -2.38 -2.65 1.89
N ARG A 34 -3.11 -1.58 1.54
CA ARG A 34 -4.00 -1.59 0.37
C ARG A 34 -3.20 -1.76 -0.92
N ARG A 35 -2.12 -0.99 -1.09
CA ARG A 35 -1.24 -1.09 -2.28
C ARG A 35 -0.68 -2.50 -2.44
N ASN A 36 -0.20 -3.12 -1.35
CA ASN A 36 0.33 -4.48 -1.40
C ASN A 36 -0.73 -5.53 -1.77
N ARG A 37 -1.95 -5.39 -1.25
CA ARG A 37 -3.07 -6.27 -1.62
C ARG A 37 -3.42 -6.15 -3.11
N ILE A 38 -3.45 -4.92 -3.62
CA ILE A 38 -3.74 -4.68 -5.05
C ILE A 38 -2.62 -5.25 -5.93
N LYS A 39 -1.34 -5.00 -5.59
CA LYS A 39 -0.19 -5.59 -6.29
C LYS A 39 -0.28 -7.12 -6.34
N LYS A 40 -0.64 -7.77 -5.22
CA LYS A 40 -0.81 -9.22 -5.18
C LYS A 40 -1.95 -9.70 -6.09
N LYS A 41 -3.09 -8.99 -6.12
CA LYS A 41 -4.20 -9.29 -7.02
C LYS A 41 -3.80 -9.16 -8.49
N ILE A 42 -3.09 -8.09 -8.85
CA ILE A 42 -2.60 -7.88 -10.23
C ILE A 42 -1.62 -9.00 -10.59
N ARG A 43 -0.65 -9.31 -9.73
CA ARG A 43 0.31 -10.39 -9.97
C ARG A 43 -0.42 -11.74 -10.18
N GLN A 44 -1.34 -12.09 -9.29
CA GLN A 44 -2.13 -13.31 -9.41
C GLN A 44 -3.00 -13.35 -10.67
N PHE A 45 -3.55 -12.21 -11.08
CA PHE A 45 -4.30 -12.11 -12.34
C PHE A 45 -3.41 -12.44 -13.52
N PHE A 46 -2.25 -11.78 -13.64
CA PHE A 46 -1.34 -11.94 -14.77
C PHE A 46 -0.57 -13.27 -14.77
N SER A 47 -0.38 -13.91 -13.61
CA SER A 47 0.22 -15.25 -13.53
C SER A 47 -0.57 -16.34 -14.28
N ARG A 48 -1.81 -16.07 -14.70
CA ARG A 48 -2.58 -16.98 -15.58
C ARG A 48 -2.07 -17.02 -17.02
N PHE A 49 -1.34 -15.99 -17.44
CA PHE A 49 -0.79 -15.88 -18.80
C PHE A 49 0.64 -16.44 -18.89
N GLY A 50 1.35 -16.51 -17.77
CA GLY A 50 2.72 -17.02 -17.74
C GLY A 50 3.50 -16.57 -16.50
N GLU A 51 4.80 -16.81 -16.50
CA GLU A 51 5.70 -16.32 -15.46
C GLU A 51 5.97 -14.83 -15.63
N ILE A 52 5.80 -14.07 -14.56
CA ILE A 52 6.00 -12.62 -14.56
C ILE A 52 7.46 -12.31 -14.23
N ALA A 53 8.18 -11.75 -15.21
CA ALA A 53 9.52 -11.21 -15.01
C ALA A 53 9.48 -9.91 -14.20
N VAL A 54 8.66 -8.94 -14.61
CA VAL A 54 8.57 -7.63 -13.95
C VAL A 54 7.11 -7.18 -13.84
N LEU A 55 6.72 -6.67 -12.67
CA LEU A 55 5.48 -5.91 -12.46
C LEU A 55 5.86 -4.54 -11.93
N TYR A 56 5.52 -3.48 -12.66
CA TYR A 56 5.77 -2.11 -12.25
C TYR A 56 4.47 -1.31 -12.21
N ILE A 57 4.47 -0.26 -11.38
CA ILE A 57 3.36 0.70 -11.30
C ILE A 57 3.91 2.03 -11.81
N ASN A 58 3.22 2.62 -12.76
CA ASN A 58 3.49 3.98 -13.20
C ASN A 58 2.86 4.95 -12.19
N GLU A 59 3.65 5.44 -11.24
CA GLU A 59 3.15 6.35 -10.20
C GLU A 59 2.74 7.72 -10.76
N PHE A 60 3.26 8.14 -11.92
CA PHE A 60 2.89 9.40 -12.57
C PHE A 60 1.47 9.36 -13.14
N GLU A 61 1.05 8.20 -13.64
CA GLU A 61 -0.30 7.99 -14.19
C GLU A 61 -1.28 7.36 -13.18
N SER A 62 -0.83 7.09 -11.96
CA SER A 62 -1.66 6.49 -10.92
C SER A 62 -2.14 7.52 -9.90
N ASP A 63 -3.32 7.29 -9.34
CA ASP A 63 -3.87 8.09 -8.25
C ASP A 63 -4.45 7.21 -7.12
N LYS A 64 -5.27 7.79 -6.24
CA LYS A 64 -5.88 7.06 -5.10
C LYS A 64 -6.98 6.08 -5.51
N LYS A 65 -7.56 6.22 -6.70
CA LYS A 65 -8.69 5.46 -7.23
C LYS A 65 -8.29 4.51 -8.36
N GLN A 66 -7.26 4.87 -9.12
CA GLN A 66 -6.79 4.17 -10.31
C GLN A 66 -5.30 3.90 -10.22
N LEU A 67 -4.89 2.67 -10.51
CA LEU A 67 -3.49 2.27 -10.61
C LEU A 67 -3.18 1.84 -12.03
N ARG A 68 -2.18 2.46 -12.65
CA ARG A 68 -1.70 2.14 -13.99
C ARG A 68 -0.29 1.61 -13.92
N GLY A 69 0.05 0.73 -14.85
CA GLY A 69 1.38 0.15 -14.92
C GLY A 69 1.47 -0.92 -15.99
N GLY A 70 2.57 -1.64 -15.96
CA GLY A 70 2.83 -2.71 -16.90
C GLY A 70 3.30 -3.99 -16.25
N VAL A 71 3.09 -5.09 -16.96
CA VAL A 71 3.62 -6.41 -16.65
C VAL A 71 4.44 -6.88 -17.83
N VAL A 72 5.69 -7.24 -17.56
CA VAL A 72 6.59 -7.91 -18.50
C VAL A 72 6.63 -9.38 -18.12
N MET A 73 6.21 -10.23 -19.04
CA MET A 73 6.27 -11.68 -18.93
C MET A 73 7.68 -12.18 -19.26
N GLN A 74 8.03 -13.41 -18.86
CA GLN A 74 9.33 -14.01 -19.19
C GLN A 74 9.54 -14.25 -20.68
N ASP A 75 8.47 -14.39 -21.45
CA ASP A 75 8.48 -14.56 -22.91
C ASP A 75 8.47 -13.22 -23.66
N ASP A 76 8.87 -12.13 -22.99
CA ASP A 76 8.92 -10.75 -23.50
C ASP A 76 7.57 -10.14 -23.92
N ILE A 77 6.43 -10.79 -23.61
CA ILE A 77 5.11 -10.19 -23.82
C ILE A 77 4.89 -9.11 -22.77
N ILE A 78 4.48 -7.92 -23.22
CA ILE A 78 4.23 -6.75 -22.38
C ILE A 78 2.74 -6.45 -22.36
N TYR A 79 2.18 -6.33 -21.16
CA TYR A 79 0.81 -5.89 -20.94
C TYR A 79 0.79 -4.55 -20.21
N GLN A 80 0.08 -3.56 -20.75
CA GLN A 80 -0.28 -2.36 -20.03
C GLN A 80 -1.62 -2.57 -19.35
N PHE A 81 -1.72 -2.23 -18.07
CA PHE A 81 -2.94 -2.43 -17.28
C PHE A 81 -3.43 -1.17 -16.59
N THR A 82 -4.73 -1.15 -16.34
CA THR A 82 -5.42 -0.21 -15.47
C THR A 82 -6.21 -1.00 -14.44
N TYR A 83 -5.93 -0.76 -13.16
CA TYR A 83 -6.73 -1.26 -12.05
C TYR A 83 -7.60 -0.14 -11.48
N GLN A 84 -8.92 -0.35 -11.50
CA GLN A 84 -9.88 0.59 -10.96
C GLN A 84 -11.06 -0.17 -10.33
N ASN A 85 -11.43 0.21 -9.11
CA ASN A 85 -12.60 -0.34 -8.39
C ASN A 85 -12.67 -1.89 -8.32
N GLY A 86 -11.53 -2.58 -8.35
CA GLY A 86 -11.51 -4.06 -8.30
C GLY A 86 -11.37 -4.75 -9.64
N SER A 87 -11.57 -4.03 -10.74
CA SER A 87 -11.41 -4.53 -12.11
C SER A 87 -10.00 -4.27 -12.64
N ILE A 88 -9.53 -5.16 -13.51
CA ILE A 88 -8.25 -5.03 -14.23
C ILE A 88 -8.58 -5.00 -15.72
N ASP A 89 -8.44 -3.84 -16.34
CA ASP A 89 -8.44 -3.68 -17.79
C ASP A 89 -7.00 -3.75 -18.28
N TYR A 90 -6.76 -4.42 -19.41
CA TYR A 90 -5.41 -4.58 -19.93
C TYR A 90 -5.37 -4.64 -21.45
N ARG A 91 -4.23 -4.28 -22.01
CA ARG A 91 -3.93 -4.39 -23.44
C ARG A 91 -2.50 -4.89 -23.62
N GLU A 92 -2.34 -5.83 -24.54
CA GLU A 92 -1.02 -6.26 -24.99
C GLU A 92 -0.37 -5.15 -25.84
N GLU A 93 0.87 -4.83 -25.51
CA GLU A 93 1.65 -3.87 -26.26
C GLU A 93 2.18 -4.54 -27.53
N LYS A 94 1.56 -4.19 -28.67
CA LYS A 94 2.05 -4.64 -29.97
C LYS A 94 3.31 -3.86 -30.31
N ARG A 95 4.44 -4.56 -30.39
CA ARG A 95 5.66 -4.04 -31.00
C ARG A 95 5.52 -3.92 -32.52
#